data_AF-A0A957IW22-F1
#
_entry.id   AF-A0A957IW22-F1
#
_cell.length_a   1.000
_cell.length_b   1.000
_cell.length_c   1.000
_cell.angle_alpha   90.00
_cell.angle_beta   90.00
_cell.angle_gamma   90.00
#
_symmetry.space_group_name_H-M   'P 1'
#
loop_
_entity.id
_entity.type
_entity.pdbx_description
1 polymer ?
#
loop_
_entity_poly.entity_id
_entity_poly.type
_entity_poly.pdbx_seq_one_letter_code
_entity_poly.pdbx_strand_id
1 'polypeptide(L)'
;LRLATNLLHAPVPTAVFASLNRATPAPMQRYAESLNLRYVMERSQQKPLTTVWQRVQRGFLDRAETARWAANWQGRWHVWRTLLQPTRTDTGQLILQQIYRKN
;
A
#
# COMPACT_ATOMS: atom_id res chain seq x y z
N LEU A 1 -6.14 7.68 -14.17
CA LEU A 1 -7.06 6.71 -14.82
C LEU A 1 -6.49 5.95 -16.03
N ARG A 2 -5.49 6.48 -16.74
CA ARG A 2 -4.84 5.84 -17.91
C ARG A 2 -4.41 4.37 -17.70
N LEU A 3 -3.91 4.04 -16.51
CA LEU A 3 -3.48 2.67 -16.19
C LEU A 3 -4.64 1.65 -16.20
N ALA A 4 -5.81 2.02 -15.67
CA ALA A 4 -6.98 1.15 -15.65
C ALA A 4 -7.50 0.87 -17.07
N THR A 5 -7.46 1.88 -17.95
CA THR A 5 -7.74 1.74 -19.38
C THR A 5 -6.75 0.80 -20.07
N ASN A 6 -5.48 0.82 -19.68
CA ASN A 6 -4.45 -0.05 -20.26
C ASN A 6 -4.49 -1.51 -19.75
N LEU A 7 -5.04 -1.74 -18.55
CA LEU A 7 -5.09 -3.05 -17.92
C LEU A 7 -6.35 -3.85 -18.29
N LEU A 8 -7.42 -3.18 -18.71
CA LEU A 8 -8.70 -3.82 -19.00
C LEU A 8 -8.83 -4.05 -20.50
N HIS A 9 -8.95 -5.31 -20.90
CA HIS A 9 -9.24 -5.71 -22.27
C HIS A 9 -10.66 -5.32 -22.74
N ALA A 10 -11.54 -4.93 -21.82
CA ALA A 10 -12.90 -4.49 -22.12
C ALA A 10 -13.04 -2.96 -21.94
N PRO A 11 -13.77 -2.27 -22.84
CA PRO A 11 -14.01 -0.84 -22.69
C PRO A 11 -14.84 -0.59 -21.43
N VAL A 12 -14.21 -0.01 -20.40
CA VAL A 12 -14.93 0.47 -19.23
C VAL A 12 -15.74 1.70 -19.62
N PRO A 13 -17.03 1.77 -19.26
CA PRO A 13 -17.85 2.94 -19.57
C PRO A 13 -17.21 4.21 -19.01
N THR A 14 -17.10 5.24 -19.86
CA THR A 14 -16.53 6.55 -19.49
C THR A 14 -17.22 7.18 -18.27
N ALA A 15 -18.51 6.89 -18.08
CA ALA A 15 -19.28 7.30 -16.90
C ALA A 15 -18.71 6.75 -15.57
N VAL A 16 -18.18 5.52 -15.58
CA VAL A 16 -17.55 4.90 -14.39
C VAL A 16 -16.28 5.66 -14.03
N PHE A 17 -15.46 5.99 -15.02
CA PHE A 17 -14.26 6.81 -14.82
C PHE A 17 -14.56 8.21 -14.29
N ALA A 18 -15.59 8.87 -14.81
CA ALA A 18 -16.04 10.17 -14.31
C ALA A 18 -16.55 10.08 -12.86
N SER A 19 -17.25 9.00 -12.50
CA SER A 19 -17.71 8.77 -11.12
C SER A 19 -16.54 8.54 -10.16
N LEU A 20 -15.56 7.73 -10.55
CA LEU A 20 -14.37 7.44 -9.75
C LEU A 20 -13.51 8.69 -9.55
N ASN A 21 -13.33 9.50 -10.61
CA ASN A 21 -12.60 10.76 -10.48
C ASN A 21 -13.28 11.72 -9.50
N ARG A 22 -14.61 11.83 -9.50
CA ARG A 22 -15.32 12.70 -8.55
C ARG A 22 -15.20 12.21 -7.10
N ALA A 23 -15.19 10.90 -6.89
CA ALA A 23 -15.09 10.31 -5.55
C ALA A 23 -13.66 10.25 -5.00
N THR A 24 -12.65 10.34 -5.86
CA THR A 24 -11.25 10.18 -5.45
C THR A 24 -10.62 11.52 -5.08
N PRO A 25 -9.97 11.67 -3.91
CA PRO A 25 -9.29 12.92 -3.55
C PRO A 25 -8.16 13.30 -4.52
N ALA A 26 -7.99 14.59 -4.79
CA ALA A 26 -7.01 15.10 -5.76
C ALA A 26 -5.56 14.59 -5.56
N PRO A 27 -5.03 14.45 -4.33
CA PRO A 27 -3.70 13.86 -4.12
C PRO A 27 -3.59 12.41 -4.60
N MET A 28 -4.65 11.61 -4.43
CA MET A 28 -4.69 10.22 -4.90
C MET A 28 -4.80 10.14 -6.41
N GLN A 29 -5.58 11.04 -7.03
CA GLN A 29 -5.70 11.10 -8.49
C GLN A 29 -4.32 11.35 -9.12
N ARG A 30 -3.60 12.37 -8.65
CA ARG A 30 -2.24 12.70 -9.12
C ARG A 30 -1.28 11.52 -8.94
N TYR A 31 -1.36 10.85 -7.79
CA TYR A 31 -0.52 9.67 -7.56
C TYR A 31 -0.86 8.55 -8.54
N ALA A 32 -2.13 8.20 -8.71
CA ALA A 32 -2.59 7.16 -9.63
C ALA A 32 -2.21 7.46 -11.10
N GLU A 33 -2.15 8.73 -11.49
CA GLU A 33 -1.70 9.17 -12.82
C GLU A 33 -0.19 9.05 -13.03
N SER A 34 0.60 9.15 -11.97
CA SER A 34 2.05 8.93 -12.01
C SER A 34 2.43 7.46 -12.21
N LEU A 35 1.50 6.53 -11.96
CA LEU A 35 1.76 5.10 -12.08
C LEU A 35 1.78 4.66 -13.54
N ASN A 36 2.77 3.84 -13.89
CA ASN A 36 2.88 3.18 -15.18
C ASN A 36 2.91 1.66 -15.01
N LEU A 37 2.69 0.93 -16.11
CA LEU A 37 2.58 -0.53 -16.08
C LEU A 37 3.85 -1.21 -15.54
N ARG A 38 5.03 -0.74 -15.95
CA ARG A 38 6.32 -1.25 -15.47
C ARG A 38 6.41 -1.18 -13.95
N TYR A 39 6.12 -0.01 -13.39
CA TYR A 39 6.13 0.21 -11.94
C TYR A 39 5.19 -0.74 -11.20
N VAL A 40 3.98 -0.96 -11.74
CA VAL A 40 3.00 -1.89 -11.14
C VAL A 40 3.49 -3.34 -11.23
N MET A 41 4.07 -3.74 -12.35
CA MET A 41 4.61 -5.09 -12.53
C MET A 41 5.77 -5.37 -11.57
N GLU A 42 6.78 -4.49 -11.53
CA GLU A 42 7.93 -4.59 -10.61
C GLU A 42 7.46 -4.69 -9.15
N ARG A 43 6.38 -3.99 -8.80
CA ARG A 43 5.84 -3.98 -7.45
C ARG A 43 5.00 -5.21 -7.11
N SER A 44 4.33 -5.78 -8.09
CA SER A 44 3.53 -7.01 -7.94
C SER A 44 4.40 -8.24 -7.70
N GLN A 45 5.63 -8.24 -8.24
CA GLN A 45 6.59 -9.33 -8.10
C GLN A 45 7.44 -9.14 -6.84
N GLN A 46 6.95 -9.66 -5.72
CA GLN A 46 7.67 -9.58 -4.45
C GLN A 46 8.36 -10.88 -4.13
N LYS A 47 9.66 -10.79 -3.81
CA LYS A 47 10.43 -11.92 -3.31
C LYS A 47 9.87 -12.38 -1.96
N PRO A 48 9.88 -13.69 -1.67
CA PRO A 48 9.47 -14.19 -0.36
C PRO A 48 10.34 -13.60 0.75
N LEU A 49 9.71 -13.26 1.87
CA LEU A 49 10.37 -12.66 3.04
C LEU A 49 10.99 -13.77 3.90
N THR A 50 12.32 -13.88 3.87
CA THR A 50 13.07 -14.93 4.56
C THR A 50 13.61 -14.50 5.92
N THR A 51 13.74 -13.19 6.19
CA THR A 51 14.29 -12.68 7.45
C THR A 51 13.38 -11.68 8.15
N VAL A 52 13.58 -11.50 9.46
CA VAL A 52 12.85 -10.50 10.26
C VAL A 52 13.11 -9.09 9.75
N TRP A 53 14.37 -8.78 9.41
CA TRP A 53 14.73 -7.47 8.87
C TRP A 53 13.99 -7.17 7.57
N GLN A 54 13.91 -8.14 6.65
CA GLN A 54 13.13 -7.99 5.42
C GLN A 54 11.64 -7.73 5.71
N ARG A 55 11.06 -8.39 6.73
CA ARG A 55 9.66 -8.18 7.14
C ARG A 55 9.42 -6.79 7.71
N VAL A 56 10.36 -6.27 8.51
CA VAL A 56 10.29 -4.90 9.06
C VAL A 56 10.38 -3.87 7.93
N GLN A 57 11.39 -4.02 7.05
CA GLN A 57 11.56 -3.12 5.90
C GLN A 57 10.34 -3.14 4.99
N ARG A 58 9.82 -4.34 4.67
CA ARG A 58 8.60 -4.50 3.88
C ARG A 58 7.40 -3.83 4.54
N GLY A 59 7.20 -4.07 5.84
CA GLY A 59 6.11 -3.46 6.60
C GLY A 59 6.18 -1.93 6.65
N PHE A 60 7.38 -1.34 6.64
CA PHE A 60 7.55 0.11 6.53
C PHE A 60 7.15 0.61 5.14
N LEU A 61 7.62 -0.04 4.08
CA LEU A 61 7.31 0.32 2.69
C LEU A 61 5.81 0.20 2.38
N ASP A 62 5.14 -0.84 2.88
CA ASP A 62 3.71 -1.04 2.67
C ASP A 62 2.87 0.02 3.39
N ARG A 63 3.29 0.46 4.58
CA ARG A 63 2.65 1.58 5.30
C ARG A 63 2.90 2.92 4.62
N ALA A 64 4.13 3.17 4.16
CA ALA A 64 4.45 4.38 3.41
C ALA A 64 3.58 4.49 2.15
N GLU A 65 3.34 3.37 1.47
CA GLU A 65 2.42 3.29 0.35
C GLU A 65 0.97 3.54 0.77
N THR A 66 0.48 2.84 1.79
CA THR A 66 -0.89 3.00 2.28
C THR A 66 -1.15 4.46 2.70
N ALA A 67 -0.16 5.14 3.29
CA ALA A 67 -0.25 6.55 3.64
C ALA A 67 -0.30 7.47 2.40
N ARG A 68 0.33 7.12 1.28
CA ARG A 68 0.19 7.87 0.02
C ARG A 68 -1.24 7.83 -0.52
N TRP A 69 -1.94 6.72 -0.30
CA TRP A 69 -3.35 6.53 -0.63
C TRP A 69 -4.32 7.09 0.41
N ALA A 70 -3.85 7.77 1.46
CA ALA A 70 -4.73 8.42 2.42
C ALA A 70 -5.21 9.80 1.91
N ALA A 71 -6.49 10.09 2.11
CA ALA A 71 -7.15 11.29 1.58
C ALA A 71 -6.60 12.59 2.19
N ASN A 72 -6.15 12.51 3.44
CA ASN A 72 -5.74 13.65 4.25
C ASN A 72 -4.64 13.24 5.25
N TRP A 73 -4.09 14.24 5.94
CA TRP A 73 -3.04 14.04 6.96
C TRP A 73 -3.48 13.13 8.11
N GLN A 74 -4.75 13.22 8.54
CA GLN A 74 -5.28 12.39 9.62
C GLN A 74 -5.27 10.90 9.25
N GLY A 75 -5.65 10.56 8.01
CA GLY A 75 -5.55 9.20 7.48
C GLY A 75 -4.10 8.71 7.41
N ARG A 76 -3.16 9.58 7.00
CA ARG A 76 -1.72 9.26 7.01
C ARG A 76 -1.23 8.93 8.41
N TRP A 77 -1.60 9.75 9.39
CA TRP A 77 -1.26 9.52 10.79
C TRP A 77 -1.85 8.21 11.30
N HIS A 78 -3.09 7.89 10.93
CA HIS A 78 -3.74 6.65 11.33
C HIS A 78 -3.01 5.40 10.80
N VAL A 79 -2.53 5.45 9.55
CA VAL A 79 -1.69 4.38 8.97
C VAL A 79 -0.39 4.22 9.77
N TRP A 80 0.32 5.30 10.07
CA TRP A 80 1.58 5.23 10.79
C TRP A 80 1.42 4.78 12.25
N ARG A 81 0.30 5.12 12.89
CA ARG A 81 -0.02 4.65 14.25
C ARG A 81 -0.06 3.13 14.36
N THR A 82 -0.30 2.40 13.26
CA THR A 82 -0.27 0.92 13.27
C THR A 82 1.12 0.34 13.58
N LEU A 83 2.21 1.10 13.43
CA LEU A 83 3.54 0.67 13.88
C LEU A 83 3.65 0.55 15.40
N LEU A 84 2.89 1.38 16.13
CA LEU A 84 2.86 1.39 17.59
C LEU A 84 1.95 0.30 18.17
N GLN A 85 1.33 -0.54 17.32
CA GLN A 85 0.48 -1.66 17.72
C GLN A 85 1.08 -3.00 17.27
N PRO A 86 2.29 -3.37 17.75
CA PRO A 86 2.98 -4.57 17.28
C PRO A 86 2.17 -5.86 17.51
N THR A 87 1.36 -5.91 18.57
CA THR A 87 0.48 -7.05 18.90
C THR A 87 -0.62 -7.32 17.88
N ARG A 88 -0.96 -6.34 17.04
CA ARG A 88 -1.98 -6.43 15.98
C ARG A 88 -1.38 -6.66 14.59
N THR A 89 -0.09 -7.02 14.52
CA THR A 89 0.61 -7.24 13.26
C THR A 89 1.40 -8.54 13.33
N ASP A 90 1.32 -9.37 12.28
CA ASP A 90 2.02 -10.67 12.23
C ASP A 90 3.52 -10.54 12.48
N THR A 91 4.15 -9.48 11.94
CA THR A 91 5.56 -9.18 12.18
C THR A 91 5.86 -8.85 13.65
N GLY A 92 4.99 -8.07 14.31
CA GLY A 92 5.18 -7.72 15.71
C GLY A 92 4.98 -8.92 16.64
N GLN A 93 4.02 -9.80 16.33
CA GLN A 93 3.85 -11.06 17.05
C GLN A 93 5.07 -11.98 16.87
N LEU A 94 5.62 -12.10 15.67
CA LEU A 94 6.85 -12.87 15.42
C LEU A 94 8.06 -12.30 16.17
N ILE A 95 8.22 -10.97 16.20
CA ILE A 95 9.31 -10.32 16.96
C ILE A 95 9.16 -10.60 18.46
N LEU A 96 7.94 -10.44 19.00
CA LEU A 96 7.67 -10.75 20.40
C LEU A 96 7.97 -12.21 20.72
N GLN A 97 7.54 -13.15 19.87
CA GLN A 97 7.85 -14.58 20.04
C GLN A 97 9.36 -14.88 20.01
N GLN A 98 10.14 -14.19 19.17
CA GLN A 98 11.60 -14.36 19.14
C GLN A 98 12.29 -13.80 20.39
N ILE A 99 11.80 -12.67 20.92
CA ILE A 99 12.32 -12.08 22.16
C ILE A 99 11.99 -12.99 23.35
N TYR A 100 10.74 -13.47 23.45
CA TYR A 100 10.31 -14.40 24.49
C TYR A 100 11.00 -15.76 24.43
N ARG A 101 11.47 -16.21 23.26
CA ARG A 101 12.26 -17.45 23.13
C ARG A 101 13.73 -17.31 23.57
N LYS A 102 14.24 -16.08 23.66
CA LYS A 102 15.63 -15.80 24.05
C LYS A 102 15.81 -15.51 25.54
N ASN A 103 14.72 -15.25 26.26
CA ASN A 103 14.68 -15.08 27.72
C ASN A 103 14.06 -16.33 28.35
#